data_AF-A0A1I7SNT3-F1
#
_entry.id   AF-A0A1I7SNT3-F1
#
_cell.length_a   1.000
_cell.length_b   1.000
_cell.length_c   1.000
_cell.angle_alpha   90.00
_cell.angle_beta   90.00
_cell.angle_gamma   90.00
#
_symmetry.space_group_name_H-M   'P 1'
#
loop_
_entity.id
_entity.type
_entity.pdbx_description
1 polymer ?
#
loop_
_entity_poly.entity_id
_entity_poly.type
_entity_poly.pdbx_seq_one_letter_code
_entity_poly.pdbx_strand_id
1 'polypeptide(L)'
;MGNSNSNGKVMRIESFANDPTAFRVFVKKRNKFIPGWLKVNEDEIVFFRTATQPQFWPLAFLRRYGYTCAGVFFFESGRRCATGEGLHTFQSHQAEKIFHVSFGL
;
A
#
# COMPACT_ATOMS: atom_id res chain seq x y z
N MET A 1 2.79 -35.93 15.19
CA MET A 1 3.89 -35.12 14.60
C MET A 1 3.29 -34.00 13.77
N GLY A 2 3.83 -32.77 13.87
CA GLY A 2 3.47 -31.65 12.98
C GLY A 2 2.70 -30.49 13.64
N ASN A 3 3.16 -30.00 14.79
CA ASN A 3 2.77 -28.67 15.27
C ASN A 3 3.77 -27.66 14.69
N SER A 4 3.33 -26.87 13.71
CA SER A 4 4.07 -25.68 13.26
C SER A 4 3.15 -24.49 13.43
N ASN A 5 3.08 -24.04 14.67
CA ASN A 5 2.57 -22.75 15.07
C ASN A 5 3.34 -21.68 14.26
N SER A 6 2.76 -21.23 13.16
CA SER A 6 3.25 -20.09 12.38
C SER A 6 3.05 -18.85 13.24
N ASN A 7 4.01 -18.61 14.13
CA ASN A 7 4.12 -17.39 14.92
C ASN A 7 3.87 -16.21 13.98
N GLY A 8 2.70 -15.59 14.12
CA GLY A 8 2.34 -14.37 13.43
C GLY A 8 3.40 -13.33 13.76
N LYS A 9 4.37 -13.18 12.86
CA LYS A 9 5.43 -12.18 12.97
C LYS A 9 4.70 -10.84 12.92
N VAL A 10 4.45 -10.25 14.08
CA VAL A 10 3.91 -8.90 14.19
C VAL A 10 4.85 -8.01 13.38
N MET A 11 4.37 -7.53 12.24
CA MET A 11 5.13 -6.67 11.33
C MET A 11 5.53 -5.41 12.11
N ARG A 12 6.82 -5.27 12.42
CA ARG A 12 7.33 -4.07 13.09
C ARG A 12 7.41 -2.95 12.07
N ILE A 13 6.53 -1.96 12.22
CA ILE A 13 6.47 -0.77 11.35
C ILE A 13 7.84 -0.07 11.22
N GLU A 14 8.66 -0.12 12.27
CA GLU A 14 10.02 0.44 12.29
C GLU A 14 10.92 -0.13 11.19
N SER A 15 10.69 -1.39 10.79
CA SER A 15 11.46 -2.01 9.71
C SER A 15 11.16 -1.41 8.33
N PHE A 16 10.00 -0.75 8.14
CA PHE A 16 9.64 -0.13 6.87
C PHE A 16 10.49 1.09 6.53
N ALA A 17 11.08 1.77 7.51
CA ALA A 17 11.90 2.94 7.24
C ALA A 17 13.15 2.64 6.39
N ASN A 18 13.65 1.40 6.46
CA ASN A 18 14.81 0.94 5.70
C ASN A 18 14.43 0.04 4.51
N ASP A 19 13.14 -0.16 4.25
CA ASP A 19 12.66 -0.99 3.15
C ASP A 19 12.45 -0.10 1.90
N PRO A 20 13.21 -0.30 0.81
CA PRO A 20 13.12 0.54 -0.38
C PRO A 20 11.77 0.44 -1.11
N THR A 21 10.98 -0.58 -0.76
CA THR A 21 9.63 -0.82 -1.31
C THR A 21 8.52 -0.29 -0.41
N ALA A 22 8.86 0.30 0.75
CA ALA A 22 7.91 0.84 1.71
C ALA A 22 8.00 2.36 1.79
N PHE A 23 6.84 3.01 1.69
CA PHE A 23 6.74 4.45 1.57
C PHE A 23 5.83 5.01 2.65
N ARG A 24 6.26 6.10 3.28
CA ARG A 24 5.37 6.88 4.13
C ARG A 24 4.35 7.60 3.26
N VAL A 25 3.08 7.40 3.57
CA VAL A 25 1.95 7.98 2.84
C VAL A 25 0.94 8.59 3.81
N PHE A 26 0.08 9.45 3.28
CA PHE A 26 -1.06 10.00 3.99
C PHE A 26 -2.34 9.75 3.21
N VAL A 27 -3.40 9.37 3.92
CA VAL A 27 -4.75 9.26 3.35
C VAL A 27 -5.57 10.43 3.84
N LYS A 28 -6.06 11.27 2.92
CA LYS A 28 -6.96 12.38 3.23
C LYS A 28 -8.35 11.85 3.61
N LYS A 29 -8.79 12.13 4.84
CA LYS A 29 -10.17 11.92 5.29
C LYS A 29 -10.74 13.23 5.82
N ARG A 30 -11.72 13.79 5.10
CA ARG A 30 -12.32 15.11 5.38
C ARG A 30 -11.20 16.15 5.51
N ASN A 31 -11.04 16.77 6.67
CA ASN A 31 -10.02 17.80 6.94
C ASN A 31 -8.78 17.25 7.66
N LYS A 32 -8.53 15.93 7.61
CA LYS A 32 -7.38 15.29 8.26
C LYS A 32 -6.57 14.45 7.27
N PHE A 33 -5.26 14.44 7.46
CA PHE A 33 -4.33 13.53 6.78
C PHE A 33 -3.93 12.44 7.77
N ILE A 34 -4.30 11.20 7.45
CA ILE A 34 -4.03 10.05 8.31
C ILE A 34 -2.74 9.39 7.80
N PRO A 35 -1.69 9.32 8.61
CA PRO A 35 -0.44 8.72 8.17
C PRO A 35 -0.53 7.19 8.13
N GLY A 36 0.23 6.57 7.24
CA GLY A 36 0.37 5.12 7.12
C GLY A 36 1.60 4.75 6.31
N TRP A 37 1.79 3.45 6.10
CA TRP A 37 2.84 2.92 5.23
C TRP A 37 2.21 2.21 4.05
N LEU A 38 2.70 2.50 2.86
CA LEU A 38 2.35 1.79 1.64
C LEU A 38 3.56 0.97 1.23
N LYS A 39 3.45 -0.35 1.27
CA LYS A 39 4.43 -1.26 0.73
C LYS A 39 3.98 -1.74 -0.64
N VAL A 40 4.91 -1.78 -1.57
CA VAL A 40 4.67 -2.18 -2.95
C VAL A 40 5.57 -3.36 -3.28
N ASN A 41 4.99 -4.52 -3.53
CA ASN A 41 5.69 -5.71 -3.97
C ASN A 41 5.49 -5.91 -5.49
N GLU A 42 6.12 -6.94 -6.04
CA GLU A 42 6.01 -7.29 -7.47
C GLU A 42 4.58 -7.70 -7.89
N ASP A 43 3.76 -8.16 -6.95
CA ASP A 43 2.44 -8.74 -7.20
C ASP A 43 1.30 -8.09 -6.41
N GLU A 44 1.61 -7.29 -5.38
CA GLU A 44 0.61 -6.66 -4.52
C GLU A 44 1.00 -5.29 -3.97
N ILE A 45 0.00 -4.48 -3.64
CA ILE A 45 0.12 -3.28 -2.81
C ILE A 45 -0.45 -3.60 -1.43
N VAL A 46 0.28 -3.21 -0.38
CA VAL A 46 -0.13 -3.39 1.01
C VAL A 46 -0.12 -2.06 1.75
N PHE A 47 -1.26 -1.65 2.29
CA PHE A 47 -1.37 -0.47 3.13
C PHE A 47 -1.48 -0.83 4.61
N PHE A 48 -0.58 -0.27 5.41
CA PHE A 48 -0.55 -0.40 6.86
C PHE A 48 -0.92 0.95 7.50
N ARG A 49 -2.17 1.06 7.96
CA ARG A 49 -2.56 2.13 8.90
C ARG A 49 -2.04 1.81 10.31
N THR A 50 -2.22 0.56 10.72
CA THR A 50 -1.70 -0.04 11.95
C THR A 50 -1.05 -1.38 11.59
N ALA A 51 -0.16 -1.88 12.44
CA ALA A 51 0.54 -3.13 12.20
C ALA A 51 -0.39 -4.35 12.15
N THR A 52 -1.57 -4.26 12.76
CA THR A 52 -2.52 -5.36 12.96
C THR A 52 -3.62 -5.43 11.92
N GLN A 53 -3.80 -4.39 11.11
CA GLN A 53 -4.89 -4.31 10.12
C GLN A 53 -4.37 -3.83 8.75
N PRO A 54 -3.53 -4.64 8.08
CA PRO A 54 -3.13 -4.37 6.71
C PRO A 54 -4.29 -4.53 5.72
N GLN A 55 -4.26 -3.73 4.67
CA GLN A 55 -5.14 -3.86 3.50
C GLN A 55 -4.29 -4.27 2.29
N PHE A 56 -4.77 -5.25 1.54
CA PHE A 56 -4.03 -5.87 0.44
C PHE A 56 -4.79 -5.70 -0.88
N TRP A 57 -4.06 -5.36 -1.94
CA TRP A 57 -4.58 -5.29 -3.29
C TRP A 57 -3.61 -5.96 -4.26
N PRO A 58 -3.93 -7.16 -4.77
CA PRO A 58 -3.17 -7.77 -5.84
C PRO A 58 -3.14 -6.88 -7.09
N LEU A 59 -1.96 -6.67 -7.67
CA LEU A 59 -1.77 -5.81 -8.85
C LEU A 59 -2.60 -6.30 -10.04
N ALA A 60 -2.74 -7.61 -10.21
CA ALA A 60 -3.56 -8.23 -11.25
C ALA A 60 -5.06 -7.87 -11.19
N PHE A 61 -5.54 -7.32 -10.06
CA PHE A 61 -6.93 -6.89 -9.88
C PHE A 61 -7.11 -5.37 -9.85
N LEU A 62 -6.04 -4.61 -10.11
CA LEU A 62 -6.13 -3.18 -10.32
C LEU A 62 -6.58 -2.90 -11.76
N ARG A 63 -7.45 -1.90 -11.92
CA ARG A 63 -7.98 -1.50 -13.23
C ARG A 63 -7.16 -0.39 -13.88
N ARG A 64 -6.66 0.51 -13.05
CA ARG A 64 -5.83 1.65 -13.43
C ARG A 64 -5.04 2.11 -12.22
N TYR A 65 -3.92 2.75 -12.46
CA TYR A 65 -3.02 3.28 -11.46
C TYR A 65 -2.25 4.45 -12.06
N GLY A 66 -1.71 5.31 -11.22
CA GLY A 66 -0.98 6.49 -11.67
C GLY A 66 -0.54 7.37 -10.51
N TYR A 67 0.09 8.47 -10.88
CA TYR A 67 0.43 9.53 -9.95
C TYR A 67 0.15 10.91 -10.57
N THR A 68 0.09 11.94 -9.73
CA THR A 68 -0.09 13.33 -10.16
C THR A 68 1.13 14.17 -9.80
N CYS A 69 1.37 15.27 -10.53
CA CYS A 69 2.40 16.25 -10.20
C CYS A 69 2.25 16.87 -8.79
N ALA A 70 1.05 16.80 -8.18
CA ALA A 70 0.79 17.25 -6.82
C ALA A 70 1.18 16.23 -5.72
N GLY A 71 1.93 15.16 -6.05
CA GLY A 71 2.40 14.19 -5.06
C GLY A 71 1.29 13.26 -4.54
N VAL A 72 0.42 12.79 -5.44
CA VAL A 72 -0.62 11.80 -5.13
C VAL A 72 -0.37 10.56 -5.97
N PHE A 73 -0.20 9.42 -5.32
CA PHE A 73 -0.27 8.10 -5.95
C PHE A 73 -1.70 7.56 -5.81
N PHE A 74 -2.22 6.92 -6.85
CA PHE A 74 -3.57 6.38 -6.83
C PHE A 74 -3.72 5.10 -7.63
N PHE A 75 -4.72 4.31 -7.28
CA PHE A 75 -5.18 3.17 -8.09
C PHE A 75 -6.67 2.91 -7.90
N GLU A 76 -7.28 2.24 -8.87
CA GLU A 76 -8.65 1.76 -8.80
C GLU A 76 -8.66 0.23 -8.67
N SER A 77 -9.16 -0.29 -7.55
CA SER A 77 -9.30 -1.74 -7.34
C SER A 77 -10.55 -2.28 -8.02
N GLY A 78 -10.50 -3.52 -8.49
CA GLY A 78 -11.67 -4.25 -8.97
C GLY A 78 -12.47 -4.93 -7.85
N ARG A 79 -13.67 -5.42 -8.18
CA ARG A 79 -14.58 -6.11 -7.25
C ARG A 79 -14.01 -7.38 -6.59
N ARG A 80 -12.94 -7.94 -7.16
CA ARG A 80 -12.24 -9.14 -6.64
C ARG A 80 -11.29 -8.82 -5.48
N CYS A 81 -10.93 -7.57 -5.25
CA CYS A 81 -10.14 -7.19 -4.08
C CYS A 81 -10.99 -7.26 -2.81
N ALA A 82 -10.38 -7.55 -1.66
CA ALA A 82 -11.08 -7.65 -0.37
C ALA A 82 -11.81 -6.36 0.03
N THR A 83 -11.32 -5.20 -0.43
CA THR A 83 -11.98 -3.90 -0.24
C THR A 83 -13.15 -3.65 -1.20
N GLY A 84 -13.36 -4.54 -2.17
CA GLY A 84 -14.24 -4.31 -3.31
C GLY A 84 -13.67 -3.29 -4.31
N GLU A 85 -14.55 -2.83 -5.19
CA GLU A 85 -14.27 -1.80 -6.18
C GLU A 85 -14.11 -0.41 -5.53
N GLY A 86 -13.09 0.34 -5.91
CA GLY A 86 -12.91 1.70 -5.39
C GLY A 86 -11.60 2.39 -5.79
N LEU A 87 -11.61 3.73 -5.73
CA LEU A 87 -10.44 4.58 -5.92
C LEU A 87 -9.71 4.79 -4.60
N HIS A 88 -8.43 4.44 -4.58
CA HIS A 88 -7.54 4.62 -3.43
C HIS A 88 -6.52 5.69 -3.76
N THR A 89 -6.35 6.66 -2.85
CA THR A 89 -5.44 7.79 -3.04
C THR A 89 -4.52 7.95 -1.84
N PHE A 90 -3.24 8.17 -2.13
CA PHE A 90 -2.17 8.27 -1.14
C PHE A 90 -1.32 9.49 -1.44
N GLN A 91 -1.33 10.47 -0.53
CA GLN A 91 -0.41 11.62 -0.62
C GLN A 91 0.99 11.19 -0.21
N SER A 92 1.97 11.47 -1.06
CA SER A 92 3.39 11.28 -0.78
C SER A 92 4.24 12.11 -1.73
N HIS A 93 5.30 12.72 -1.22
CA HIS A 93 6.33 13.36 -2.07
C HIS A 93 7.09 12.32 -2.92
N GLN A 94 6.92 11.02 -2.65
CA GLN A 94 7.52 9.92 -3.39
C GLN A 94 6.53 9.26 -4.36
N ALA A 95 5.42 9.91 -4.72
CA ALA A 95 4.36 9.32 -5.55
C ALA A 95 4.87 8.73 -6.89
N GLU A 96 5.80 9.43 -7.54
CA GLU A 96 6.49 8.95 -8.75
C GLU A 96 7.30 7.68 -8.47
N LYS A 97 8.12 7.68 -7.41
CA LYS A 97 8.92 6.52 -7.02
C LYS A 97 8.06 5.31 -6.65
N ILE A 98 6.92 5.54 -5.97
CA ILE A 98 5.94 4.49 -5.68
C ILE A 98 5.46 3.85 -6.99
N PHE A 99 5.11 4.66 -7.99
CA PHE A 99 4.66 4.18 -9.28
C PHE A 99 5.76 3.38 -10.02
N HIS A 100 6.99 3.88 -10.07
CA HIS A 100 8.10 3.18 -10.74
C HIS A 100 8.44 1.84 -10.07
N VAL A 101 8.48 1.79 -8.73
CA VAL A 101 8.70 0.53 -8.00
C VAL A 101 7.54 -0.46 -8.22
N SER A 102 6.31 0.04 -8.34
CA SER A 102 5.13 -0.81 -8.54
C SER A 102 5.04 -1.43 -9.93
N PHE A 103 5.53 -0.73 -10.96
CA PHE A 103 5.17 -1.05 -12.34
C PHE A 103 6.35 -1.13 -13.32
N GLY A 104 7.59 -0.97 -12.84
CA GLY A 104 8.80 -1.24 -13.61
C GLY A 104 9.02 -0.32 -14.82
N LEU A 105 8.47 0.90 -14.79
CA LEU A 105 8.71 1.95 -15.78
C LEU A 105 9.73 2.96 -15.27
#